data_AF-A0A1X0S3E8-F1
#
_entry.id   AF-A0A1X0S3E8-F1
#
_cell.length_a   1.000
_cell.length_b   1.000
_cell.length_c   1.000
_cell.angle_alpha   90.00
_cell.angle_beta   90.00
_cell.angle_gamma   90.00
#
_symmetry.space_group_name_H-M   'P 1'
#
loop_
_entity.id
_entity.type
_entity.pdbx_description
1 polymer ?
#
loop_
_entity_poly.entity_id
_entity_poly.type
_entity_poly.pdbx_seq_one_letter_code
_entity_poly.pdbx_strand_id
1 'polypeptide(L)' 'RDSIKLALFDIYKKASKQDRKLVDVLINLLNILPTENLLEHKVEETELINRYLQPILSPLFHKPEKSQLFLW' A
#
# COMPACT_ATOMS: atom_id res chain seq x y z
N ARG A 1 4.72 -1.78 14.47
CA ARG A 1 4.48 -2.25 13.08
C ARG A 1 3.74 -3.58 13.08
N ASP A 2 4.13 -4.54 13.91
CA ASP A 2 3.48 -5.86 13.97
C ASP A 2 2.05 -5.82 14.49
N SER A 3 1.74 -4.97 15.47
CA SER A 3 0.36 -4.74 15.93
C SER A 3 -0.58 -4.28 14.81
N ILE A 4 -0.09 -3.41 13.92
CA ILE A 4 -0.86 -2.90 12.78
C ILE A 4 -1.04 -4.00 11.72
N LYS A 5 0.00 -4.81 11.48
CA LYS A 5 -0.09 -5.97 10.58
C LYS A 5 -1.11 -6.98 11.08
N LEU A 6 -1.14 -7.26 12.39
CA LEU A 6 -2.12 -8.15 13.01
C LEU A 6 -3.54 -7.60 12.86
N ALA A 7 -3.75 -6.31 13.10
CA ALA A 7 -5.04 -5.65 12.92
C ALA A 7 -5.51 -5.71 11.45
N LEU A 8 -4.63 -5.43 10.49
CA LEU A 8 -4.94 -5.56 9.06
C LEU A 8 -5.26 -6.99 8.67
N PHE A 9 -4.59 -7.99 9.26
CA PHE A 9 -4.87 -9.39 9.00
C PHE A 9 -6.24 -9.82 9.53
N ASP A 10 -6.66 -9.31 10.68
CA ASP A 10 -8.00 -9.57 11.21
C ASP A 10 -9.10 -8.88 10.38
N ILE A 11 -8.82 -7.69 9.83
CA ILE A 11 -9.68 -7.02 8.86
C ILE A 11 -9.74 -7.85 7.55
N TYR A 12 -8.60 -8.33 7.05
CA TYR A 12 -8.51 -9.16 5.85
C TYR A 12 -9.39 -10.41 5.93
N LYS A 13 -9.39 -11.08 7.10
CA LYS A 13 -10.24 -12.27 7.34
C LYS A 13 -11.73 -11.98 7.20
N LYS A 14 -12.17 -10.80 7.66
CA LYS A 14 -13.59 -10.38 7.66
C LYS A 14 -14.00 -9.66 6.37
N ALA A 15 -13.03 -9.20 5.59
CA ALA A 15 -13.22 -8.42 4.37
C ALA A 15 -13.77 -9.27 3.22
N SER A 16 -14.60 -8.63 2.38
CA SER A 16 -15.06 -9.20 1.12
C SER A 16 -13.90 -9.39 0.13
N LYS A 17 -14.11 -10.17 -0.94
CA LYS A 17 -13.05 -10.43 -1.94
C LYS A 17 -12.51 -9.15 -2.59
N GLN A 18 -13.34 -8.10 -2.70
CA GLN A 18 -12.92 -6.80 -3.22
C GLN A 18 -12.13 -6.01 -2.16
N ASP A 19 -12.63 -5.97 -0.93
CA ASP A 19 -11.99 -5.25 0.18
C ASP A 19 -10.62 -5.85 0.56
N ARG A 20 -10.45 -7.17 0.37
CA ARG A 20 -9.16 -7.86 0.56
C ARG A 20 -8.06 -7.27 -0.32
N LYS A 21 -8.36 -6.85 -1.55
CA LYS A 21 -7.37 -6.18 -2.41
C LYS A 21 -6.90 -4.86 -1.80
N LEU A 22 -7.82 -4.09 -1.20
CA LEU A 22 -7.49 -2.83 -0.53
C LEU A 22 -6.57 -3.11 0.67
N VAL A 23 -6.89 -4.14 1.46
CA VAL A 23 -6.07 -4.56 2.60
C VAL A 23 -4.68 -5.04 2.16
N ASP A 24 -4.57 -5.77 1.06
CA ASP A 24 -3.28 -6.19 0.49
C ASP A 24 -2.40 -4.98 0.10
N VAL A 25 -3.02 -3.95 -0.47
CA VAL A 25 -2.33 -2.69 -0.82
C VAL A 25 -1.82 -1.98 0.45
N LEU A 26 -2.64 -1.92 1.50
CA LEU A 26 -2.26 -1.34 2.80
C LEU A 26 -1.12 -2.13 3.48
N ILE A 27 -1.11 -3.46 3.36
CA ILE A 27 -0.02 -4.30 3.88
C ILE A 27 1.28 -4.06 3.11
N ASN A 28 1.21 -3.96 1.78
CA ASN A 28 2.38 -3.64 0.94
C ASN A 28 2.95 -2.26 1.27
N LEU A 29 2.09 -1.24 1.38
CA LEU A 29 2.42 0.09 1.88
C LEU A 29 3.21 0.02 3.20
N LEU A 30 2.66 -0.71 4.17
CA LEU A 30 3.30 -0.90 5.47
C LEU A 30 4.62 -1.63 5.41
N ASN A 31 4.94 -2.39 4.36
CA ASN A 31 6.23 -3.05 4.18
C ASN A 31 7.26 -2.15 3.47
N ILE A 32 6.80 -1.26 2.60
CA ILE A 32 7.66 -0.34 1.85
C ILE A 32 8.06 0.87 2.70
N LEU A 33 7.20 1.32 3.62
CA LEU A 33 7.51 2.46 4.48
C LEU A 33 8.78 2.21 5.30
N PRO A 34 9.67 3.22 5.38
CA PRO A 34 10.89 3.09 6.15
C PRO A 34 10.56 3.09 7.64
N THR A 35 11.38 2.37 8.40
CA THR A 35 11.21 2.26 9.85
C THR A 35 11.81 3.47 10.58
N GLU A 36 12.60 4.27 9.86
CA GLU A 36 13.29 5.45 10.34
C GLU A 36 12.35 6.67 10.32
N ASN A 37 12.57 7.60 11.24
CA ASN A 37 11.75 8.79 11.34
C ASN A 37 12.11 9.76 10.20
N LEU A 38 11.26 9.83 9.18
CA LEU A 38 11.50 10.66 7.99
C LEU A 38 11.23 12.15 8.20
N LEU A 39 10.78 12.59 9.39
CA LEU A 39 10.40 13.99 9.63
C LEU A 39 11.54 14.99 9.38
N GLU A 40 12.80 14.55 9.51
CA GLU A 40 13.99 15.37 9.21
C GLU A 40 14.68 14.97 7.90
N HIS A 41 14.15 13.97 7.18
CA HIS A 41 14.75 13.48 5.94
C HIS A 41 14.19 14.23 4.74
N LYS A 42 15.06 14.98 4.06
CA LYS A 42 14.72 15.61 2.79
C LYS A 42 14.75 14.53 1.69
N VAL A 43 13.57 14.04 1.32
CA VAL A 43 13.40 13.08 0.23
C VAL A 43 13.32 13.85 -1.09
N GLU A 44 14.14 13.48 -2.07
CA GLU A 44 14.06 14.04 -3.42
C GLU A 44 12.86 13.48 -4.18
N GLU A 45 12.33 14.22 -5.17
CA GLU A 45 11.14 13.81 -5.92
C GLU A 45 11.31 12.43 -6.57
N THR A 46 12.48 12.17 -7.16
CA THR A 46 12.78 10.86 -7.78
C THR A 46 12.80 9.74 -6.74
N GLU A 47 13.31 10.00 -5.54
CA GLU A 47 13.27 9.04 -4.45
C GLU A 47 11.83 8.80 -3.97
N LEU A 48 11.05 9.89 -3.82
CA LEU A 48 9.65 9.82 -3.44
C LEU A 48 8.84 8.93 -4.39
N ILE A 49 9.02 9.18 -5.69
CA ILE A 49 8.33 8.45 -6.74
C ILE A 49 8.79 6.99 -6.74
N ASN A 50 10.09 6.73 -6.87
CA ASN A 50 10.56 5.37 -7.14
C ASN A 50 10.54 4.45 -5.91
N ARG A 51 10.84 4.98 -4.71
CA ARG A 51 10.92 4.15 -3.50
C ARG A 51 9.59 3.99 -2.78
N TYR A 52 8.75 5.02 -2.81
CA TYR A 52 7.50 4.99 -2.05
C TYR A 52 6.31 4.84 -2.98
N LEU A 53 6.09 5.74 -3.93
CA LEU A 53 4.85 5.78 -4.72
C LEU A 53 4.74 4.65 -5.75
N GLN A 54 5.77 4.43 -6.57
CA GLN A 54 5.73 3.47 -7.68
C GLN A 54 5.41 2.05 -7.21
N PRO A 55 6.01 1.51 -6.12
CA PRO A 55 5.70 0.18 -5.61
C PRO A 55 4.25 0.01 -5.14
N ILE A 56 3.59 1.09 -4.70
CA ILE A 56 2.18 1.08 -4.26
C ILE A 56 1.24 1.21 -5.45
N LEU A 57 1.55 2.16 -6.34
CA LEU A 57 0.69 2.55 -7.45
C LEU A 57 0.81 1.58 -8.63
N SER A 58 1.97 0.97 -8.82
CA SER A 58 2.21 0.03 -9.92
C SER A 58 1.21 -1.15 -9.90
N PRO A 59 1.01 -1.88 -8.79
CA PRO A 59 0.00 -2.94 -8.73
C PRO A 59 -1.44 -2.45 -8.93
N LEU A 60 -1.72 -1.20 -8.58
CA LEU A 60 -3.05 -0.58 -8.73
C LEU A 60 -3.38 -0.25 -10.19
N PHE A 61 -2.37 0.16 -10.97
CA PHE A 61 -2.55 0.64 -12.34
C PHE A 61 -2.11 -0.33 -13.45
N HIS A 62 -1.34 -1.39 -13.17
CA HIS A 62 -0.87 -2.33 -14.20
C HIS A 62 -1.93 -3.32 -14.73
N LYS A 63 -3.11 -3.41 -14.11
CA LYS A 63 -4.24 -4.24 -14.61
C LYS A 63 -5.59 -3.53 -14.47
N PRO A 64 -5.79 -2.41 -15.20
CA PRO A 64 -7.00 -1.59 -15.09
C PRO A 64 -8.26 -2.40 -15.44
N GLU A 65 -8.17 -3.33 -16.39
CA GLU A 65 -9.28 -4.20 -16.83
C GLU A 65 -9.86 -5.11 -15.72
N LYS A 66 -9.10 -5.39 -14.65
CA LYS A 66 -9.51 -6.26 -13.53
C LYS A 66 -9.67 -5.51 -12.21
N SER A 67 -9.53 -4.18 -12.23
CA SER A 67 -9.54 -3.34 -11.04
C SER A 67 -10.79 -2.47 -11.05
N GLN A 68 -11.87 -2.98 -10.44
CA GLN A 68 -13.08 -2.18 -10.16
C GLN A 68 -12.84 -1.07 -9.13
N LEU A 69 -11.63 -0.98 -8.55
CA LEU A 69 -11.27 0.01 -7.54
C LEU A 69 -11.16 1.45 -8.09
N PHE A 70 -11.08 1.62 -9.41
CA PHE A 70 -10.91 2.92 -10.08
C PHE A 70 -11.94 3.20 -11.16
N LEU A 71 -13.03 2.42 -11.23
CA LEU A 71 -14.17 2.75 -12.08
C LEU A 71 -14.95 3.87 -11.38
N TRP A 72 -14.84 5.09 -11.92
CA TRP A 72 -15.69 6.22 -11.59
C TRP A 72 -17.09 6.05 -12.17
#